data_AF-A0A8S2YBT7-F1
#
_entry.id   AF-A0A8S2YBT7-F1
#
_cell.length_a   1.000
_cell.length_b   1.000
_cell.length_c   1.000
_cell.angle_alpha   90.00
_cell.angle_beta   90.00
_cell.angle_gamma   90.00
#
_symmetry.space_group_name_H-M   'P 1'
#
loop_
_entity.id
_entity.type
_entity.pdbx_description
1 polymer ?
#
loop_
_entity_poly.entity_id
_entity_poly.type
_entity_poly.pdbx_seq_one_letter_code
_entity_poly.pdbx_strand_id
1 'polypeptide(L)'
;MFDTYCAAKQLNLPAMSLAYLLKQHVNIDGNKEYQLADWRIRPLPPDYVRYAREDTHYLLYIYDILRDQLLDVAQGKSTLLKQVYAKSRI
;
A
#
# COMPACT_ATOMS: atom_id res chain seq x y z
N MET A 1 -1.64 -8.81 -10.66
CA MET A 1 -1.07 -7.84 -9.70
C MET A 1 -2.23 -7.13 -9.01
N PHE A 2 -2.11 -6.86 -7.72
CA PHE A 2 -3.10 -6.07 -6.95
C PHE A 2 -2.43 -4.77 -6.52
N ASP A 3 -3.02 -3.64 -6.89
CA ASP A 3 -2.53 -2.32 -6.53
C ASP A 3 -3.36 -1.77 -5.36
N THR A 4 -2.71 -1.55 -4.22
CA THR A 4 -3.32 -0.99 -3.01
C THR A 4 -3.82 0.44 -3.23
N TYR A 5 -3.22 1.20 -4.15
CA TYR A 5 -3.72 2.53 -4.54
C TYR A 5 -5.08 2.41 -5.23
N CYS A 6 -5.21 1.48 -6.18
CA CYS A 6 -6.47 1.20 -6.87
C CYS A 6 -7.56 0.73 -5.89
N ALA A 7 -7.20 -0.12 -4.92
CA ALA A 7 -8.10 -0.57 -3.86
C ALA A 7 -8.56 0.59 -2.96
N ALA A 8 -7.63 1.41 -2.47
CA ALA A 8 -7.94 2.59 -1.65
C ALA A 8 -8.89 3.56 -2.36
N LYS A 9 -8.67 3.77 -3.67
CA LYS A 9 -9.57 4.57 -4.52
C LYS A 9 -10.96 3.95 -4.65
N GLN A 10 -11.04 2.62 -4.83
CA GLN A 10 -12.33 1.92 -4.96
C GLN A 10 -13.13 1.91 -3.64
N LEU A 11 -12.43 1.92 -2.51
CA LEU A 11 -13.00 2.03 -1.16
C LEU A 11 -13.32 3.46 -0.74
N ASN A 12 -13.05 4.46 -1.60
CA ASN A 12 -13.20 5.88 -1.29
C ASN A 12 -12.48 6.30 0.01
N LEU A 13 -11.27 5.78 0.25
CA LEU A 13 -10.50 6.16 1.42
C LEU A 13 -10.10 7.64 1.37
N PRO A 14 -9.96 8.33 2.53
CA PRO A 14 -9.53 9.72 2.62
C PRO A 14 -8.23 10.05 1.87
N ALA A 15 -7.30 9.10 1.80
CA ALA A 15 -6.08 9.21 1.01
C ALA A 15 -5.67 7.83 0.46
N MET A 16 -4.88 7.84 -0.63
CA MET A 16 -4.42 6.63 -1.31
C MET A 16 -2.90 6.40 -1.20
N SER A 17 -2.20 7.19 -0.39
CA SER A 17 -0.75 7.07 -0.24
C SER A 17 -0.37 5.87 0.65
N LEU A 18 0.80 5.27 0.39
CA LEU A 18 1.32 4.21 1.26
C LEU A 18 1.45 4.68 2.71
N ALA A 19 1.94 5.90 2.93
CA ALA A 19 2.06 6.49 4.27
C ALA A 19 0.70 6.55 5.01
N TYR A 20 -0.38 6.86 4.30
CA TYR A 20 -1.72 6.84 4.89
C TYR A 20 -2.14 5.41 5.28
N LEU A 21 -1.94 4.43 4.39
CA LEU A 21 -2.30 3.04 4.65
C LEU A 21 -1.49 2.44 5.81
N LEU A 22 -0.20 2.75 5.89
CA LEU A 22 0.68 2.37 7.01
C LEU A 22 0.18 2.97 8.33
N LYS A 23 -0.15 4.26 8.33
CA LYS A 23 -0.63 4.92 9.55
C LYS A 23 -1.96 4.35 10.00
N GLN A 24 -2.90 4.16 9.08
CA GLN A 24 -4.26 3.73 9.37
C GLN A 24 -4.34 2.27 9.82
N HIS A 25 -3.55 1.38 9.22
CA HIS A 25 -3.68 -0.06 9.43
C HIS A 25 -2.57 -0.67 10.29
N VAL A 26 -1.40 -0.04 10.36
CA VAL A 26 -0.22 -0.56 11.07
C VAL A 26 0.25 0.39 12.17
N ASN A 27 -0.33 1.60 12.26
CA ASN A 27 0.09 2.67 13.17
C ASN A 27 1.58 3.06 13.02
N ILE A 28 2.08 3.02 11.78
CA ILE A 28 3.44 3.44 11.43
C ILE A 28 3.37 4.74 10.64
N ASP A 29 4.17 5.73 11.04
CA ASP A 29 4.33 6.96 10.28
C ASP A 29 5.23 6.71 9.07
N GLY A 30 4.69 6.95 7.86
CA GLY A 30 5.46 6.80 6.64
C GLY A 30 6.61 7.82 6.60
N ASN A 31 7.85 7.32 6.61
CA ASN A 31 9.02 8.15 6.41
C ASN A 31 9.02 8.69 4.96
N LYS A 32 9.30 9.97 4.77
CA LYS A 32 9.42 10.60 3.44
C LYS A 32 10.82 11.12 3.13
N GLU A 33 11.73 11.05 4.09
CA GLU A 33 13.07 11.65 4.05
C GLU A 33 13.90 11.10 2.89
N TYR A 34 13.77 9.80 2.60
CA TYR A 34 14.58 9.12 1.58
C TYR A 34 13.86 8.92 0.24
N GLN A 35 12.67 9.51 0.05
CA GLN A 35 11.91 9.35 -1.19
C GLN A 35 12.66 9.87 -2.43
N LEU A 36 13.45 10.94 -2.26
CA LEU A 36 14.26 11.58 -3.31
C LEU A 36 15.78 11.44 -3.07
N ALA A 37 16.18 10.54 -2.17
CA ALA A 37 17.59 10.31 -1.86
C ALA A 37 18.36 9.69 -3.05
N ASP A 38 19.68 9.87 -3.08
CA ASP A 38 20.52 9.15 -4.05
C ASP A 38 20.68 7.68 -3.65
N TRP A 39 19.88 6.80 -4.25
CA TRP A 39 19.87 5.35 -4.02
C TRP A 39 21.07 4.60 -4.64
N ARG A 40 21.98 5.30 -5.33
CA ARG A 40 23.18 4.70 -5.94
C ARG A 40 24.34 4.58 -4.95
N ILE A 41 24.30 5.27 -3.81
CA ILE A 41 25.36 5.29 -2.80
C ILE A 41 25.64 3.87 -2.25
N ARG A 42 26.93 3.52 -2.07
CA ARG A 42 27.35 2.25 -1.45
C ARG A 42 28.51 2.42 -0.46
N PRO A 43 28.55 1.66 0.65
CA PRO A 43 27.49 0.75 1.11
C PRO A 43 26.19 1.52 1.44
N LEU A 44 25.05 0.85 1.32
CA LEU A 44 23.75 1.50 1.56
C LEU A 44 23.62 1.76 3.07
N PRO A 45 23.38 3.00 3.53
CA PRO A 45 23.23 3.29 4.94
C PRO A 45 22.12 2.46 5.60
N PRO A 46 22.23 2.08 6.88
CA PRO A 46 21.20 1.29 7.58
C PRO A 46 19.80 1.92 7.51
N ASP A 47 19.69 3.24 7.54
CA ASP A 47 18.40 3.95 7.46
C ASP A 47 17.74 3.80 6.09
N TYR A 48 18.53 3.76 5.01
CA TYR A 48 18.02 3.51 3.65
C TYR A 48 17.53 2.07 3.51
N VAL A 49 18.26 1.12 4.11
CA VAL A 49 17.84 -0.29 4.16
C VAL A 49 16.52 -0.44 4.91
N ARG A 50 16.38 0.26 6.04
CA ARG A 50 15.15 0.27 6.83
C ARG A 50 13.99 0.89 6.05
N TYR A 51 14.19 2.06 5.45
CA TYR A 51 13.20 2.73 4.62
C TYR A 51 12.71 1.84 3.47
N ALA A 52 13.64 1.30 2.68
CA ALA A 52 13.29 0.45 1.54
C ALA A 52 12.57 -0.85 1.97
N ARG A 53 12.88 -1.37 3.16
CA ARG A 53 12.14 -2.51 3.73
C ARG A 53 10.72 -2.10 4.07
N GLU A 54 10.53 -1.00 4.78
CA GLU A 54 9.21 -0.55 5.26
C GLU A 54 8.22 -0.29 4.09
N ASP A 55 8.71 0.09 2.90
CA ASP A 55 7.90 0.25 1.69
C ASP A 55 7.16 -1.03 1.25
N THR A 56 7.68 -2.21 1.58
CA THR A 56 7.10 -3.50 1.16
C THR A 56 6.70 -4.42 2.30
N HIS A 57 7.32 -4.26 3.47
CA HIS A 57 7.19 -5.17 4.60
C HIS A 57 5.73 -5.38 5.04
N TYR A 58 4.91 -4.33 4.94
CA TYR A 58 3.51 -4.35 5.39
C TYR A 58 2.48 -4.48 4.25
N LEU A 59 2.91 -4.50 2.98
CA LEU A 59 1.99 -4.48 1.85
C LEU A 59 1.09 -5.72 1.78
N LEU A 60 1.58 -6.88 2.22
CA LEU A 60 0.76 -8.11 2.26
C LEU A 60 -0.36 -8.02 3.30
N TYR A 61 -0.05 -7.48 4.49
CA TYR A 61 -1.04 -7.26 5.53
C TYR A 61 -2.09 -6.21 5.09
N ILE A 62 -1.63 -5.12 4.48
CA ILE A 62 -2.51 -4.10 3.91
C ILE A 62 -3.38 -4.70 2.78
N TYR A 63 -2.82 -5.57 1.94
CA TYR A 63 -3.58 -6.28 0.92
C TYR A 63 -4.73 -7.08 1.53
N ASP A 64 -4.49 -7.87 2.57
CA ASP A 64 -5.53 -8.67 3.22
C ASP A 64 -6.66 -7.79 3.76
N ILE A 65 -6.31 -6.69 4.45
CA ILE A 65 -7.29 -5.73 4.97
C ILE A 65 -8.13 -5.12 3.85
N LEU A 66 -7.48 -4.59 2.80
CA LEU A 66 -8.20 -3.91 1.73
C LEU A 66 -9.05 -4.90 0.92
N ARG A 67 -8.59 -6.14 0.74
CA ARG A 67 -9.38 -7.21 0.13
C ARG A 67 -10.65 -7.47 0.93
N ASP A 68 -10.53 -7.63 2.24
CA ASP A 68 -11.66 -7.95 3.10
C ASP A 68 -12.67 -6.78 3.14
N GLN A 69 -12.19 -5.54 3.23
CA GLN A 69 -13.04 -4.35 3.11
C GLN A 69 -13.78 -4.26 1.77
N LEU A 70 -13.11 -4.61 0.65
CA LEU A 70 -13.75 -4.64 -0.67
C LEU A 70 -14.86 -5.69 -0.76
N LEU A 71 -14.67 -6.84 -0.12
CA LEU A 71 -15.69 -7.89 -0.04
C LEU A 71 -16.85 -7.47 0.84
N ASP A 72 -16.60 -6.83 1.98
CA ASP A 72 -17.63 -6.35 2.90
C ASP A 72 -18.52 -5.30 2.24
N VAL A 73 -17.93 -4.29 1.58
CA VAL A 73 -18.67 -3.27 0.83
C VAL A 73 -19.49 -3.88 -0.31
N ALA A 74 -18.98 -4.95 -0.92
CA ALA A 74 -19.67 -5.69 -1.97
C ALA A 74 -20.64 -6.76 -1.45
N GLN A 75 -20.89 -6.83 -0.13
CA GLN A 75 -21.76 -7.84 0.51
C GLN A 75 -21.34 -9.28 0.15
N GLY A 76 -20.04 -9.56 0.23
CA GLY A 76 -19.44 -10.86 -0.11
C GLY A 76 -19.26 -11.10 -1.62
N LYS A 77 -19.68 -10.18 -2.49
CA LYS A 77 -19.51 -10.32 -3.94
C LYS A 77 -18.10 -9.93 -4.36
N SER A 78 -17.50 -10.71 -5.25
CA SER A 78 -16.16 -10.43 -5.79
C SER A 78 -16.10 -9.29 -6.82
N THR A 79 -17.20 -8.57 -7.08
CA THR A 79 -17.29 -7.57 -8.15
C THR A 79 -16.27 -6.43 -7.99
N LEU A 80 -16.17 -5.84 -6.79
CA LEU A 80 -15.23 -4.74 -6.53
C LEU A 80 -13.78 -5.22 -6.57
N LEU A 81 -13.52 -6.40 -6.01
CA LEU A 81 -12.19 -7.03 -6.04
C LEU A 81 -11.72 -7.27 -7.49
N LYS A 82 -12.60 -7.80 -8.35
CA LYS A 82 -12.31 -7.99 -9.79
C LYS A 82 -12.03 -6.66 -10.50
N GLN A 83 -12.75 -5.59 -10.16
CA GLN A 83 -12.49 -4.26 -10.71
C GLN A 83 -11.12 -3.73 -10.31
N VAL A 84 -10.69 -3.93 -9.06
CA VAL A 84 -9.34 -3.56 -8.61
C VAL A 84 -8.29 -4.33 -9.42
N TYR A 85 -8.39 -5.65 -9.50
CA TYR A 85 -7.46 -6.45 -10.31
C TYR A 85 -7.43 -6.06 -11.79
N ALA A 86 -8.56 -5.65 -12.36
CA ALA A 86 -8.62 -5.16 -13.73
C ALA A 86 -7.90 -3.80 -13.89
N LYS A 87 -8.09 -2.88 -12.95
CA LYS A 87 -7.42 -1.56 -12.95
C LYS A 87 -5.93 -1.66 -12.66
N SER A 88 -5.49 -2.65 -11.89
CA SER A 88 -4.07 -2.89 -11.59
C SER A 88 -3.27 -3.53 -12.74
N ARG A 89 -3.87 -3.76 -13.91
CA ARG A 89 -3.18 -4.33 -15.09
C ARG A 89 -2.59 -3.28 -16.03
N ILE A 90 -2.78 -2.00 -15.73
CA ILE A 90 -2.34 -0.85 -16.52
C ILE A 90 -0.83 -0.67 -16.36
#